data_AF-A0A7C4DSZ0-F1
#
_entry.id   AF-A0A7C4DSZ0-F1
#
_cell.length_a   1.000
_cell.length_b   1.000
_cell.length_c   1.000
_cell.angle_alpha   90.00
_cell.angle_beta   90.00
_cell.angle_gamma   90.00
#
_symmetry.space_group_name_H-M   'P 1'
#
loop_
_entity.id
_entity.type
_entity.pdbx_description
1 polymer ?
#
loop_
_entity_poly.entity_id
_entity_poly.type
_entity_poly.pdbx_seq_one_letter_code
_entity_poly.pdbx_strand_id
1 'polypeptide(L)'
;MEPTKRSYRLKIEGSSSFKEMVRRALKLVKAAGYYNFLKTYIRCIKEIDGFTQLRVSEATIWANKYTVENPVDAASRFIQEAYYMKMQVEMEHLESYHEGMLELKSFEKRIEFLKKLRERSRKPEIKSACDKLLKMWDESLLVY
;
A
#
# COMPACT_ATOMS: atom_id res chain seq x y z
N MET A 1 10.93 23.44 -15.21
CA MET A 1 10.91 22.18 -15.98
C MET A 1 9.77 21.35 -15.41
N GLU A 2 8.59 21.38 -16.03
CA GLU A 2 7.46 20.59 -15.53
C GLU A 2 7.78 19.09 -15.65
N PRO A 3 7.59 18.29 -14.58
CA PRO A 3 7.83 16.86 -14.67
C PRO A 3 6.80 16.26 -15.64
N THR A 4 7.29 15.85 -16.82
CA THR A 4 6.50 15.11 -17.81
C THR A 4 5.85 13.91 -17.13
N LYS A 5 4.51 13.87 -17.18
CA LYS A 5 3.65 12.82 -16.62
C LYS A 5 3.90 11.48 -17.33
N ARG A 6 5.05 10.85 -17.09
CA ARG A 6 5.39 9.51 -17.59
C ARG A 6 4.44 8.52 -16.92
N SER A 7 3.46 8.04 -17.69
CA SER A 7 2.52 7.01 -17.26
C SER A 7 3.26 5.66 -17.16
N TYR A 8 3.95 5.43 -16.05
CA TYR A 8 4.52 4.11 -15.77
C TYR A 8 3.39 3.10 -15.51
N ARG A 9 3.43 1.97 -16.22
CA ARG A 9 2.53 0.84 -15.99
C ARG A 9 3.10 0.02 -14.83
N LEU A 10 2.32 -0.13 -13.76
CA LEU A 10 2.65 -1.00 -12.63
C LEU A 10 2.86 -2.44 -13.13
N LYS A 11 4.06 -2.99 -12.91
CA LYS A 11 4.41 -4.38 -13.21
C LYS A 11 4.13 -5.29 -12.02
N ILE A 12 3.87 -6.56 -12.29
CA ILE A 12 3.73 -7.60 -11.26
C ILE A 12 4.63 -8.77 -11.66
N GLU A 13 5.60 -9.09 -10.81
CA GLU A 13 6.59 -10.15 -11.03
C GLU A 13 6.43 -11.24 -9.97
N GLY A 14 6.50 -12.50 -10.38
CA GLY A 14 6.23 -13.65 -9.53
C GLY A 14 5.43 -14.75 -10.23
N SER A 15 5.07 -15.75 -9.43
CA SER A 15 4.22 -16.88 -9.77
C SER A 15 2.82 -16.45 -10.21
N SER A 16 2.13 -17.36 -10.90
CA SER A 16 0.77 -17.10 -11.40
C SER A 16 -0.23 -16.84 -10.26
N SER A 17 -0.14 -17.60 -9.17
CA SER A 17 -0.98 -17.44 -7.97
C SER A 17 -0.74 -16.10 -7.28
N PHE A 18 0.53 -15.73 -7.07
CA PHE A 18 0.89 -14.42 -6.53
C PHE A 18 0.32 -13.28 -7.37
N LYS A 19 0.52 -13.34 -8.69
CA LYS A 19 -0.01 -12.33 -9.62
C LYS A 19 -1.53 -12.19 -9.52
N GLU A 20 -2.26 -13.28 -9.32
CA GLU A 20 -3.71 -13.23 -9.13
C GLU A 20 -4.10 -12.54 -7.82
N MET A 21 -3.43 -12.88 -6.71
CA MET A 21 -3.64 -12.25 -5.41
C MET A 21 -3.38 -10.74 -5.46
N VAL A 22 -2.25 -10.32 -6.05
CA VAL A 22 -1.93 -8.91 -6.26
C VAL A 22 -2.99 -8.22 -7.12
N ARG A 23 -3.46 -8.84 -8.21
CA ARG A 23 -4.54 -8.26 -9.03
C ARG A 23 -5.84 -8.08 -8.26
N ARG A 24 -6.19 -8.99 -7.35
CA ARG A 24 -7.36 -8.84 -6.46
C ARG A 24 -7.22 -7.62 -5.55
N ALA A 25 -6.05 -7.45 -4.92
CA ALA A 25 -5.75 -6.26 -4.13
C ALA A 25 -5.81 -4.97 -4.97
N LEU A 26 -5.23 -4.97 -6.18
CA LEU A 26 -5.25 -3.80 -7.07
C LEU A 26 -6.66 -3.42 -7.54
N LYS A 27 -7.60 -4.37 -7.64
CA LYS A 27 -9.02 -4.06 -7.90
C LYS A 27 -9.62 -3.23 -6.76
N LEU A 28 -9.26 -3.53 -5.51
CA LEU A 28 -9.71 -2.76 -4.34
C LEU A 28 -9.09 -1.36 -4.31
N VAL A 29 -7.79 -1.26 -4.62
CA VAL A 29 -7.10 0.03 -4.78
C VAL A 29 -7.80 0.90 -5.83
N LYS A 30 -8.20 0.32 -6.98
CA LYS A 30 -8.97 1.02 -8.02
C LYS A 30 -10.34 1.46 -7.53
N ALA A 31 -11.09 0.58 -6.86
CA ALA A 31 -12.41 0.91 -6.32
C ALA A 31 -12.37 2.07 -5.31
N ALA A 32 -11.31 2.14 -4.50
CA ALA A 32 -11.08 3.24 -3.57
C ALA A 32 -10.56 4.52 -4.26
N GLY A 33 -10.19 4.48 -5.54
CA GLY A 33 -9.69 5.63 -6.30
C GLY A 33 -8.19 5.93 -6.11
N TYR A 34 -7.41 5.01 -5.53
CA TYR A 34 -5.98 5.22 -5.24
C TYR A 34 -5.04 4.65 -6.31
N TYR A 35 -5.55 4.08 -7.40
CA TYR A 35 -4.70 3.42 -8.39
C TYR A 35 -3.73 4.36 -9.11
N ASN A 36 -4.17 5.58 -9.42
CA ASN A 36 -3.28 6.58 -10.01
C ASN A 36 -2.22 7.04 -9.02
N PHE A 37 -2.55 7.13 -7.73
CA PHE A 37 -1.58 7.44 -6.69
C PHE A 37 -0.53 6.32 -6.57
N LEU A 38 -0.98 5.06 -6.44
CA LEU A 38 -0.10 3.89 -6.33
C LEU A 38 0.89 3.81 -7.50
N LYS A 39 0.42 3.92 -8.74
CA LYS A 39 1.28 3.79 -9.94
C LYS A 39 2.26 4.96 -10.13
N THR A 40 2.03 6.11 -9.49
CA THR A 40 2.95 7.25 -9.55
C THR A 40 4.22 6.95 -8.77
N TYR A 41 4.10 6.29 -7.62
CA TYR A 41 5.23 6.06 -6.71
C TYR A 41 5.79 4.64 -6.80
N ILE A 42 4.97 3.66 -7.18
CA ILE A 42 5.37 2.25 -7.25
C ILE A 42 5.39 1.78 -8.71
N ARG A 43 6.52 1.19 -9.12
CA ARG A 43 6.76 0.68 -10.47
C ARG A 43 6.53 -0.83 -10.60
N CYS A 44 6.83 -1.58 -9.54
CA CYS A 44 6.69 -3.04 -9.54
C CYS A 44 6.22 -3.57 -8.19
N ILE A 45 5.46 -4.66 -8.22
CA ILE A 45 5.18 -5.52 -7.06
C ILE A 45 5.78 -6.89 -7.38
N LYS A 46 6.79 -7.32 -6.62
CA LYS A 46 7.61 -8.49 -6.90
C LYS A 46 7.48 -9.52 -5.79
N GLU A 47 7.20 -10.76 -6.17
CA GLU A 47 7.20 -11.90 -5.25
C GLU A 47 8.61 -12.20 -4.75
N ILE A 48 8.74 -12.43 -3.45
CA ILE A 48 9.96 -12.91 -2.80
C ILE A 48 9.59 -13.94 -1.72
N ASP A 49 10.57 -14.75 -1.31
CA ASP A 49 10.42 -15.71 -0.20
C ASP A 49 10.69 -15.09 1.19
N GLY A 50 11.20 -13.84 1.23
CA GLY A 50 11.54 -13.12 2.46
C GLY A 50 10.42 -12.22 2.99
N PHE A 51 10.80 -11.24 3.82
CA PHE A 51 9.88 -10.26 4.40
C PHE A 51 9.45 -9.20 3.39
N THR A 52 8.15 -8.90 3.40
CA THR A 52 7.55 -7.82 2.61
C THR A 52 8.15 -6.47 3.02
N GLN A 53 8.62 -5.71 2.03
CA GLN A 53 9.29 -4.43 2.22
C GLN A 53 9.25 -3.58 0.95
N LEU A 54 9.38 -2.26 1.09
CA LEU A 54 9.64 -1.36 -0.02
C LEU A 54 11.14 -1.30 -0.33
N ARG A 55 11.49 -1.42 -1.61
CA ARG A 55 12.82 -1.12 -2.15
C ARG A 55 12.79 0.26 -2.80
N VAL A 56 13.20 1.27 -2.04
CA VAL A 56 13.12 2.69 -2.44
C VAL A 56 13.87 2.96 -3.75
N SER A 57 15.11 2.48 -3.87
CA SER A 57 15.94 2.65 -5.08
C SER A 57 15.32 2.06 -6.35
N GLU A 58 14.46 1.05 -6.22
CA GLU A 58 13.78 0.37 -7.32
C GLU A 58 12.32 0.82 -7.51
N ALA A 59 11.81 1.65 -6.59
CA ALA A 59 10.37 1.97 -6.47
C ALA A 59 9.50 0.70 -6.51
N THR A 60 9.93 -0.35 -5.82
CA THR A 60 9.36 -1.70 -5.93
C THR A 60 8.94 -2.23 -4.57
N ILE A 61 7.73 -2.78 -4.49
CA ILE A 61 7.27 -3.51 -3.30
C ILE A 61 7.68 -4.97 -3.47
N TRP A 62 8.58 -5.43 -2.62
CA TRP A 62 8.82 -6.86 -2.44
C TRP A 62 7.74 -7.39 -1.51
N ALA A 63 7.01 -8.42 -1.95
CA ALA A 63 5.93 -8.99 -1.17
C ALA A 63 6.02 -10.51 -1.12
N ASN A 64 5.84 -11.05 0.08
CA ASN A 64 5.67 -12.47 0.29
C ASN A 64 4.25 -12.89 -0.10
N LYS A 65 4.10 -14.07 -0.73
CA LYS A 65 2.80 -14.62 -1.12
C LYS A 65 1.77 -14.67 0.00
N TYR A 66 2.19 -14.94 1.24
CA TYR A 66 1.29 -14.99 2.40
C TYR A 66 0.78 -13.59 2.80
N THR A 67 1.59 -12.55 2.59
CA THR A 67 1.17 -11.16 2.91
C THR A 67 0.20 -10.57 1.89
N VAL A 68 0.05 -11.21 0.73
CA VAL A 68 -0.91 -10.78 -0.30
C VAL A 68 -2.19 -11.62 -0.34
N GLU A 69 -2.29 -12.64 0.51
CA GLU A 69 -3.42 -13.58 0.54
C GLU A 69 -4.73 -12.90 0.91
N ASN A 70 -4.71 -12.02 1.93
CA ASN A 70 -5.83 -11.15 2.23
C ASN A 70 -5.79 -9.91 1.31
N PRO A 71 -6.72 -9.78 0.34
CA PRO A 71 -6.65 -8.71 -0.64
C PRO A 71 -6.87 -7.32 -0.05
N VAL A 72 -7.66 -7.18 1.02
CA VAL A 72 -7.91 -5.89 1.69
C VAL A 72 -6.66 -5.44 2.42
N ASP A 73 -6.04 -6.37 3.15
CA ASP A 73 -4.82 -6.09 3.88
C ASP A 73 -3.69 -5.71 2.92
N ALA A 74 -3.47 -6.52 1.87
CA ALA A 74 -2.51 -6.27 0.82
C ALA A 74 -2.72 -4.92 0.13
N ALA A 75 -3.97 -4.60 -0.24
CA ALA A 75 -4.30 -3.32 -0.87
C ALA A 75 -3.95 -2.14 0.05
N SER A 76 -4.26 -2.25 1.34
CA SER A 76 -3.92 -1.22 2.32
C SER A 76 -2.41 -1.06 2.50
N ARG A 77 -1.66 -2.17 2.54
CA ARG A 77 -0.21 -2.14 2.61
C ARG A 77 0.41 -1.51 1.37
N PHE A 78 -0.09 -1.79 0.17
CA PHE A 78 0.42 -1.14 -1.05
C PHE A 78 0.26 0.39 -1.01
N ILE A 79 -0.83 0.89 -0.42
CA ILE A 79 -1.01 2.34 -0.24
C ILE A 79 -0.10 2.91 0.84
N GLN A 80 0.13 2.17 1.93
CA GLN A 80 1.14 2.53 2.93
C GLN A 80 2.51 2.70 2.28
N GLU A 81 2.99 1.69 1.55
CA GLU A 81 4.32 1.71 0.90
C GLU A 81 4.42 2.80 -0.18
N ALA A 82 3.36 3.03 -0.95
CA ALA A 82 3.33 4.12 -1.93
C ALA A 82 3.40 5.50 -1.28
N TYR A 83 2.77 5.68 -0.12
CA TYR A 83 2.84 6.92 0.63
C TYR A 83 4.20 7.11 1.29
N TYR A 84 4.77 6.05 1.84
CA TYR A 84 6.13 6.07 2.35
C TYR A 84 7.12 6.48 1.23
N MET A 85 7.01 5.87 0.04
CA MET A 85 7.84 6.24 -1.13
C MET A 85 7.67 7.71 -1.54
N LYS A 86 6.43 8.22 -1.57
CA LYS A 86 6.16 9.65 -1.82
C LYS A 86 6.92 10.53 -0.85
N MET A 87 6.79 10.22 0.43
CA MET A 87 7.36 11.03 1.50
C MET A 87 8.89 10.97 1.48
N GLN A 88 9.48 9.80 1.21
CA GLN A 88 10.93 9.68 0.97
C GLN A 88 11.39 10.60 -0.17
N VAL A 89 10.70 10.62 -1.31
CA VAL A 89 11.10 11.47 -2.46
C VAL A 89 10.84 12.96 -2.22
N GLU A 90 9.76 13.32 -1.52
CA GLU A 90 9.35 14.72 -1.35
C GLU A 90 9.99 15.39 -0.13
N MET A 91 10.41 14.63 0.87
CA MET A 91 10.91 15.15 2.15
C MET A 91 12.35 14.76 2.46
N GLU A 92 13.07 14.15 1.51
CA GLU A 92 14.50 13.81 1.58
C GLU A 92 15.38 15.00 2.03
N HIS A 93 14.96 16.23 1.76
CA HIS A 93 15.74 17.44 1.98
C HIS A 93 15.40 18.21 3.27
N LEU A 94 14.52 17.68 4.14
CA LEU A 94 14.13 18.34 5.39
C LEU A 94 14.96 17.83 6.57
N GLU A 95 15.66 18.71 7.28
CA GLU A 95 16.56 18.34 8.41
C GLU A 95 15.82 17.79 9.64
N SER A 96 14.55 18.16 9.85
CA SER A 96 13.71 17.68 10.95
C SER A 96 13.01 16.35 10.66
N TYR A 97 13.37 15.71 9.55
CA TYR A 97 12.70 14.56 9.02
C TYR A 97 13.36 13.27 9.51
N HIS A 98 12.60 12.44 10.24
CA HIS A 98 13.11 11.22 10.85
C HIS A 98 12.21 10.02 10.56
N GLU A 99 12.81 8.83 10.50
CA GLU A 99 12.19 7.56 10.09
C GLU A 99 10.86 7.26 10.81
N GLY A 100 10.79 7.48 12.13
CA GLY A 100 9.56 7.22 12.90
C GLY A 100 8.36 8.07 12.43
N MET A 101 8.60 9.27 11.90
CA MET A 101 7.54 10.12 11.36
C MET A 101 7.02 9.58 10.01
N LEU A 102 7.91 9.02 9.18
CA LEU A 102 7.54 8.37 7.92
C LEU A 102 6.65 7.15 8.16
N GLU A 103 7.07 6.31 9.10
CA GLU A 103 6.31 5.12 9.48
C GLU A 103 4.91 5.49 9.97
N LEU A 104 4.83 6.43 10.92
CA LEU A 104 3.56 6.90 11.47
C LEU A 104 2.65 7.48 10.37
N LYS A 105 3.16 8.38 9.54
CA LYS A 105 2.36 9.03 8.49
C LYS A 105 1.93 8.07 7.39
N SER A 106 2.77 7.12 7.02
CA SER A 106 2.38 6.07 6.07
C SER A 106 1.31 5.15 6.67
N PHE A 107 1.38 4.86 7.97
CA PHE A 107 0.39 4.06 8.67
C PHE A 107 -0.96 4.78 8.81
N GLU A 108 -0.97 6.07 9.17
CA GLU A 108 -2.18 6.91 9.12
C GLU A 108 -2.83 6.84 7.73
N LYS A 109 -2.02 6.86 6.67
CA LYS A 109 -2.54 6.74 5.29
C LYS A 109 -3.17 5.39 4.99
N ARG A 110 -2.65 4.31 5.58
CA ARG A 110 -3.24 2.98 5.49
C ARG A 110 -4.64 2.94 6.13
N ILE A 111 -4.78 3.57 7.29
CA ILE A 111 -6.08 3.71 7.99
C ILE A 111 -7.07 4.50 7.14
N GLU A 112 -6.65 5.65 6.59
CA GLU A 112 -7.48 6.47 5.69
C GLU A 112 -7.97 5.65 4.49
N PHE A 113 -7.07 4.88 3.86
CA PHE A 113 -7.44 4.01 2.75
C PHE A 113 -8.50 2.98 3.14
N LEU A 114 -8.35 2.30 4.28
CA LEU A 114 -9.32 1.30 4.73
C LEU A 114 -10.69 1.90 5.00
N LYS A 115 -10.76 3.06 5.67
CA LYS A 115 -12.02 3.80 5.91
C LYS A 115 -12.72 4.12 4.59
N LYS A 116 -11.97 4.66 3.62
CA LYS A 116 -12.52 5.00 2.30
C LYS A 116 -12.93 3.79 1.47
N LEU A 117 -12.16 2.69 1.51
CA LEU A 117 -12.53 1.44 0.85
C LEU A 117 -13.81 0.85 1.44
N ARG A 118 -13.94 0.88 2.77
CA ARG A 118 -15.14 0.42 3.49
C ARG A 118 -16.38 1.21 3.09
N GLU A 119 -16.28 2.53 3.06
CA GLU A 119 -17.39 3.43 2.67
C GLU A 119 -17.84 3.22 1.23
N ARG A 120 -16.88 3.07 0.30
CA ARG A 120 -17.18 2.91 -1.14
C ARG A 120 -17.63 1.52 -1.54
N SER A 121 -17.23 0.50 -0.78
CA SER A 121 -17.58 -0.88 -1.09
C SER A 121 -19.05 -1.16 -0.78
N ARG A 122 -19.73 -1.88 -1.69
CA ARG A 122 -21.07 -2.45 -1.44
C ARG A 122 -21.02 -3.89 -0.91
N LYS A 123 -19.84 -4.51 -0.97
CA LYS A 123 -19.63 -5.92 -0.64
C LYS A 123 -19.44 -6.10 0.87
N PRO A 124 -20.33 -6.85 1.56
CA PRO A 124 -20.24 -7.08 3.00
C PRO A 124 -18.90 -7.68 3.43
N GLU A 125 -18.34 -8.58 2.64
CA GLU A 125 -17.07 -9.25 2.92
C GLU A 125 -15.88 -8.27 2.93
N ILE A 126 -15.89 -7.26 2.06
CA ILE A 126 -14.85 -6.21 2.05
C ILE A 126 -15.02 -5.29 3.26
N LYS A 127 -16.26 -4.90 3.58
CA LYS A 127 -16.52 -4.05 4.76
C LYS A 127 -16.07 -4.73 6.05
N SER A 128 -16.45 -6.00 6.23
CA SER A 128 -16.05 -6.79 7.39
C SER A 128 -14.53 -6.94 7.49
N ALA A 129 -13.83 -7.16 6.37
CA ALA A 129 -12.37 -7.23 6.36
C ALA A 129 -11.73 -5.87 6.73
N CYS A 130 -12.24 -4.75 6.23
CA CYS A 130 -11.79 -3.42 6.66
C CYS A 130 -12.03 -3.21 8.17
N ASP A 131 -13.21 -3.55 8.67
CA ASP A 131 -13.59 -3.38 10.08
C ASP A 131 -12.69 -4.20 11.01
N LYS A 132 -12.37 -5.43 10.64
CA LYS A 132 -11.43 -6.28 11.39
C LYS A 132 -10.04 -5.65 11.47
N LEU A 133 -9.49 -5.20 10.35
CA LEU A 133 -8.16 -4.56 10.31
C LEU A 133 -8.13 -3.26 11.11
N LEU A 134 -9.16 -2.41 10.96
CA LEU A 134 -9.27 -1.16 11.70
C LEU A 134 -9.36 -1.40 13.22
N LYS A 135 -10.16 -2.39 13.64
CA LYS A 135 -10.30 -2.77 15.05
C LYS A 135 -8.99 -3.30 15.63
N MET A 136 -8.29 -4.18 14.92
CA MET A 136 -6.99 -4.71 15.37
C MET A 136 -5.98 -3.59 15.67
N TRP A 137 -5.99 -2.51 14.88
CA TRP A 137 -5.07 -1.40 15.06
C TRP A 137 -5.50 -0.42 16.15
N ASP A 138 -6.80 -0.23 16.35
CA ASP A 138 -7.33 0.51 17.50
C ASP A 138 -6.92 -0.16 18.81
N GLU A 139 -7.08 -1.49 18.90
CA GLU A 139 -6.65 -2.29 20.04
C GLU A 139 -5.12 -2.28 20.22
N SER A 140 -4.34 -2.25 19.13
CA SER A 140 -2.88 -2.19 19.20
C SER A 140 -2.35 -0.82 19.66
N LEU A 141 -3.07 0.26 19.35
CA LEU A 141 -2.72 1.62 19.78
C LEU A 141 -3.07 1.88 21.25
N LEU A 142 -4.01 1.14 21.83
CA LEU A 142 -4.41 1.23 23.24
C LEU A 142 -3.42 0.54 24.22
N VAL A 143 -2.38 -0.12 23.71
CA VAL A 143 -1.36 -0.83 24.51
C VAL A 143 -0.14 0.06 24.82
N TYR A 144 -0.13 1.31 24.35
CA TYR A 144 0.84 2.35 24.70
C TYR A 144 0.17 3.51 25.44
#